data_AF-A0A5C7KT42-F1
#
_entry.id   AF-A0A5C7KT42-F1
#
_cell.length_a   1.000
_cell.length_b   1.000
_cell.length_c   1.000
_cell.angle_alpha   90.00
_cell.angle_beta   90.00
_cell.angle_gamma   90.00
#
_symmetry.space_group_name_H-M   'P 1'
#
loop_
_entity.id
_entity.type
_entity.pdbx_description
1 polymer ?
#
loop_
_entity_poly.entity_id
_entity_poly.type
_entity_poly.pdbx_seq_one_letter_code
_entity_poly.pdbx_strand_id
1 'polypeptide(L)'
;MKTLQSTLSLLVMGVLVFPGVVAAEANTAATKRAEEAKARMEERQARIEERVEERTAKMEERQANREEKKEELMAKRQEAFCERFTERAENQTERMEDRAGNVADRVANRGEKRTDRRENRDDTLSGKRDDQDERRTALYAKLEEQADTDAEKSAVAAFKTAVDTAVETRRAAVDQAISDFRTGVDALVDARNSSAKDAQSAFKEAMDAAVAQAKSDCEAGKSAEEVRSAYNAAVKAARENRQEDKSTIDKIGDDIKKLAETRKAAIETALANFKTAVEAARADLKAAFGDDTTETTPAS
;
A
#
# COMPACT_ATOMS: atom_id res chain seq x y z
N MET A 1 -29.84 -4.55 -32.68
CA MET A 1 -30.67 -3.49 -33.27
C MET A 1 -30.90 -3.81 -34.75
N LYS A 2 -32.09 -3.48 -35.24
CA LYS A 2 -32.78 -4.04 -36.41
C LYS A 2 -32.00 -4.00 -37.73
N THR A 3 -32.13 -5.11 -38.46
CA THR A 3 -31.87 -5.32 -39.88
C THR A 3 -32.76 -4.42 -40.76
N LEU A 4 -32.18 -3.76 -41.76
CA LEU A 4 -32.89 -3.07 -42.83
C LEU A 4 -32.64 -3.81 -44.14
N GLN A 5 -33.47 -4.82 -44.41
CA GLN A 5 -33.65 -5.40 -45.73
C GLN A 5 -34.49 -4.43 -46.57
N SER A 6 -33.88 -3.86 -47.61
CA SER A 6 -34.59 -3.06 -48.62
C SER A 6 -35.21 -4.00 -49.65
N THR A 7 -36.51 -4.22 -49.52
CA THR A 7 -37.35 -4.89 -50.51
C THR A 7 -37.94 -3.83 -51.43
N LEU A 8 -37.40 -3.68 -52.65
CA LEU A 8 -38.06 -2.86 -53.67
C LEU A 8 -39.12 -3.71 -54.37
N SER A 9 -40.37 -3.31 -54.14
CA SER A 9 -41.60 -4.00 -54.48
C SER A 9 -41.92 -3.91 -55.98
N LEU A 10 -42.36 -5.04 -56.54
CA LEU A 10 -43.11 -5.13 -57.80
C LEU A 10 -44.34 -4.22 -57.74
N LEU A 11 -44.56 -3.39 -58.75
CA LEU A 11 -45.86 -2.79 -59.02
C LEU A 11 -46.27 -3.11 -60.46
N VAL A 12 -47.06 -4.19 -60.56
CA VAL A 12 -47.88 -4.58 -61.70
C VAL A 12 -49.22 -3.87 -61.57
N MET A 13 -49.60 -3.03 -62.54
CA MET A 13 -50.98 -2.66 -62.91
C MET A 13 -50.88 -1.75 -64.14
N GLY A 14 -51.69 -1.81 -65.18
CA GLY A 14 -52.87 -2.58 -65.48
C GLY A 14 -53.27 -2.27 -66.93
N VAL A 15 -53.73 -3.29 -67.62
CA VAL A 15 -54.15 -3.28 -69.03
C VAL A 15 -55.44 -2.46 -69.18
N LEU A 16 -55.47 -1.50 -70.12
CA LEU A 16 -56.71 -0.92 -70.65
C LEU A 16 -56.85 -1.33 -72.12
N VAL A 17 -57.84 -2.19 -72.35
CA VAL A 17 -58.30 -2.68 -73.66
C VAL A 17 -59.22 -1.64 -74.29
N PHE A 18 -58.95 -1.23 -75.53
CA PHE A 18 -59.89 -0.53 -76.40
C PHE A 18 -60.13 -1.38 -77.67
N PRO A 19 -61.38 -1.69 -78.05
CA PRO A 19 -61.66 -2.51 -79.24
C PRO A 19 -61.92 -1.66 -80.50
N GLY A 20 -61.20 -1.99 -81.57
CA GLY A 20 -61.70 -2.27 -82.92
C GLY A 20 -62.31 -1.16 -83.77
N VAL A 21 -61.62 -0.77 -84.85
CA VAL A 21 -62.19 -0.73 -86.21
C VAL A 21 -61.15 -1.28 -87.19
N VAL A 22 -61.59 -2.21 -88.03
CA VAL A 22 -60.85 -2.93 -89.08
C VAL A 22 -60.92 -2.17 -90.40
N ALA A 23 -59.78 -1.97 -91.06
CA ALA A 23 -59.62 -1.82 -92.52
C ALA A 23 -58.13 -2.10 -92.83
N ALA A 24 -57.80 -3.31 -93.26
CA ALA A 24 -57.68 -3.72 -94.67
C ALA A 24 -56.46 -3.12 -95.38
N GLU A 25 -55.58 -4.04 -95.79
CA GLU A 25 -54.60 -3.95 -96.87
C GLU A 25 -53.28 -3.16 -96.68
N ALA A 26 -52.22 -3.96 -96.50
CA ALA A 26 -50.85 -3.75 -96.95
C ALA A 26 -50.16 -2.41 -96.63
N ASN A 27 -49.51 -2.34 -95.46
CA ASN A 27 -48.40 -1.41 -95.26
C ASN A 27 -47.29 -2.03 -94.40
N THR A 28 -46.51 -2.90 -95.05
CA THR A 28 -45.36 -3.68 -94.54
C THR A 28 -44.24 -2.86 -93.88
N ALA A 29 -44.31 -1.52 -93.94
CA ALA A 29 -43.32 -0.63 -93.34
C ALA A 29 -43.63 -0.20 -91.90
N ALA A 30 -44.91 -0.13 -91.50
CA ALA A 30 -45.29 0.36 -90.17
C ALA A 30 -45.08 -0.70 -89.07
N THR A 31 -45.41 -1.96 -89.37
CA THR A 31 -45.13 -3.11 -88.51
C THR A 31 -43.64 -3.39 -88.37
N LYS A 32 -42.88 -3.26 -89.47
CA LYS A 32 -41.42 -3.42 -89.46
C LYS A 32 -40.72 -2.35 -88.62
N ARG A 33 -41.18 -1.09 -88.67
CA ARG A 33 -40.69 -0.01 -87.79
C ARG A 33 -41.06 -0.22 -86.32
N ALA A 34 -42.23 -0.80 -86.04
CA ALA A 34 -42.64 -1.15 -84.67
C ALA A 34 -41.80 -2.30 -84.10
N GLU A 35 -41.47 -3.32 -84.90
CA GLU A 35 -40.55 -4.40 -84.53
C GLU A 35 -39.10 -3.91 -84.36
N GLU A 36 -38.60 -3.05 -85.25
CA GLU A 36 -37.28 -2.43 -85.10
C GLU A 36 -37.20 -1.51 -83.87
N ALA A 37 -38.27 -0.78 -83.56
CA ALA A 37 -38.35 0.03 -82.34
C ALA A 37 -38.38 -0.83 -81.07
N LYS A 38 -39.10 -1.97 -81.10
CA LYS A 38 -39.13 -2.94 -80.01
C LYS A 38 -37.76 -3.59 -79.80
N ALA A 39 -37.09 -4.01 -80.87
CA ALA A 39 -35.74 -4.57 -80.81
C ALA A 39 -34.71 -3.56 -80.26
N ARG A 40 -34.80 -2.28 -80.63
CA ARG A 40 -33.97 -1.20 -80.06
C ARG A 40 -34.26 -0.94 -78.58
N MET A 41 -35.51 -1.06 -78.16
CA MET A 41 -35.89 -0.92 -76.75
C MET A 41 -35.40 -2.11 -75.91
N GLU A 42 -35.49 -3.33 -76.43
CA GLU A 42 -34.95 -4.55 -75.81
C GLU A 42 -33.41 -4.49 -75.73
N GLU A 43 -32.72 -4.05 -76.79
CA GLU A 43 -31.25 -3.86 -76.76
C GLU A 43 -30.84 -2.77 -75.75
N ARG A 44 -31.62 -1.70 -75.65
CA ARG A 44 -31.40 -0.63 -74.66
C ARG A 44 -31.66 -1.12 -73.23
N GLN A 45 -32.65 -1.98 -73.05
CA GLN A 45 -32.98 -2.58 -71.76
C GLN A 45 -31.88 -3.56 -71.31
N ALA A 46 -31.40 -4.42 -72.21
CA ALA A 46 -30.26 -5.30 -71.96
C ALA A 46 -28.99 -4.51 -71.59
N ARG A 47 -28.71 -3.39 -72.29
CA ARG A 47 -27.56 -2.50 -71.98
C ARG A 47 -27.71 -1.77 -70.64
N ILE A 48 -28.94 -1.52 -70.19
CA ILE A 48 -29.21 -0.93 -68.87
C ILE A 48 -29.01 -2.00 -67.79
N GLU A 49 -29.51 -3.21 -67.99
CA GLU A 49 -29.35 -4.34 -67.07
C GLU A 49 -27.86 -4.68 -66.86
N GLU A 50 -27.09 -4.82 -67.95
CA GLU A 50 -25.63 -5.04 -67.89
C GLU A 50 -24.90 -3.94 -67.10
N ARG A 51 -25.27 -2.67 -67.33
CA ARG A 51 -24.69 -1.52 -66.61
C ARG A 51 -25.10 -1.47 -65.14
N VAL A 52 -26.31 -1.93 -64.81
CA VAL A 52 -26.77 -2.05 -63.42
C VAL A 52 -25.99 -3.15 -62.72
N GLU A 53 -25.80 -4.31 -63.36
CA GLU A 53 -25.02 -5.44 -62.84
C GLU A 53 -23.53 -5.09 -62.63
N GLU A 54 -22.91 -4.40 -63.58
CA GLU A 54 -21.52 -3.91 -63.45
C GLU A 54 -21.38 -2.94 -62.25
N ARG A 55 -22.38 -2.06 -62.07
CA ARG A 55 -22.39 -1.10 -60.95
C ARG A 55 -22.63 -1.78 -59.62
N THR A 56 -23.52 -2.78 -59.54
CA THR A 56 -23.76 -3.54 -58.30
C THR A 56 -22.51 -4.33 -57.93
N ALA A 57 -21.89 -5.04 -58.88
CA ALA A 57 -20.65 -5.78 -58.64
C ALA A 57 -19.52 -4.86 -58.14
N LYS A 58 -19.34 -3.69 -58.75
CA LYS A 58 -18.35 -2.69 -58.31
C LYS A 58 -18.66 -2.10 -56.94
N MET A 59 -19.93 -2.00 -56.57
CA MET A 59 -20.34 -1.54 -55.23
C MET A 59 -20.08 -2.60 -54.17
N GLU A 60 -20.35 -3.88 -54.47
CA GLU A 60 -20.06 -5.02 -53.60
C GLU A 60 -18.54 -5.19 -53.39
N GLU A 61 -17.74 -5.11 -54.45
CA GLU A 61 -16.27 -5.14 -54.36
C GLU A 61 -15.73 -4.00 -53.49
N ARG A 62 -16.30 -2.79 -53.62
CA ARG A 62 -15.94 -1.65 -52.77
C ARG A 62 -16.37 -1.85 -51.32
N GLN A 63 -17.47 -2.54 -51.06
CA GLN A 63 -17.92 -2.86 -49.70
C GLN A 63 -16.97 -3.88 -49.07
N ALA A 64 -16.66 -4.97 -49.77
CA ALA A 64 -15.70 -5.98 -49.32
C ALA A 64 -14.32 -5.37 -49.02
N ASN A 65 -13.78 -4.57 -49.93
CA ASN A 65 -12.50 -3.86 -49.73
C ASN A 65 -12.53 -2.89 -48.53
N ARG A 66 -13.69 -2.30 -48.22
CA ARG A 66 -13.84 -1.42 -47.04
C ARG A 66 -13.91 -2.23 -45.74
N GLU A 67 -14.56 -3.37 -45.76
CA GLU A 67 -14.64 -4.29 -44.61
C GLU A 67 -13.27 -4.87 -44.29
N GLU A 68 -12.56 -5.39 -45.29
CA GLU A 68 -11.19 -5.90 -45.12
C GLU A 68 -10.24 -4.82 -44.58
N LYS A 69 -10.26 -3.62 -45.18
CA LYS A 69 -9.44 -2.50 -44.68
C LYS A 69 -9.82 -2.08 -43.27
N LYS A 70 -11.09 -2.19 -42.89
CA LYS A 70 -11.55 -1.90 -41.53
C LYS A 70 -11.01 -2.94 -40.55
N GLU A 71 -11.04 -4.21 -40.89
CA GLU A 71 -10.46 -5.29 -40.07
C GLU A 71 -8.96 -5.14 -39.91
N GLU A 72 -8.22 -4.86 -41.00
CA GLU A 72 -6.78 -4.60 -40.96
C GLU A 72 -6.44 -3.41 -40.03
N LEU A 73 -7.18 -2.30 -40.15
CA LEU A 73 -6.98 -1.13 -39.29
C LEU A 73 -7.34 -1.40 -37.83
N MET A 74 -8.35 -2.22 -37.55
CA MET A 74 -8.72 -2.61 -36.19
C MET A 74 -7.64 -3.50 -35.58
N ALA A 75 -7.08 -4.44 -36.34
CA ALA A 75 -5.96 -5.29 -35.90
C ALA A 75 -4.71 -4.45 -35.56
N LYS A 76 -4.29 -3.54 -36.45
CA LYS A 76 -3.16 -2.63 -36.19
C LYS A 76 -3.37 -1.73 -34.98
N ARG A 77 -4.61 -1.25 -34.77
CA ARG A 77 -4.96 -0.43 -33.59
C ARG A 77 -4.90 -1.25 -32.30
N GLN A 78 -5.32 -2.51 -32.35
CA GLN A 78 -5.27 -3.42 -31.21
C GLN A 78 -3.82 -3.76 -30.83
N GLU A 79 -2.97 -4.07 -31.82
CA GLU A 79 -1.55 -4.32 -31.62
C GLU A 79 -0.83 -3.10 -31.00
N ALA A 80 -1.01 -1.92 -31.60
CA ALA A 80 -0.42 -0.68 -31.08
C ALA A 80 -0.97 -0.29 -29.69
N PHE A 81 -2.21 -0.69 -29.37
CA PHE A 81 -2.75 -0.54 -28.02
C PHE A 81 -2.03 -1.46 -27.05
N CYS A 82 -1.92 -2.75 -27.37
CA CYS A 82 -1.32 -3.75 -26.50
C CYS A 82 0.13 -3.41 -26.17
N GLU A 83 0.95 -3.08 -27.17
CA GLU A 83 2.34 -2.65 -26.99
C GLU A 83 2.47 -1.49 -26.00
N ARG A 84 1.74 -0.39 -26.24
CA ARG A 84 1.77 0.80 -25.38
C ARG A 84 1.22 0.53 -23.98
N PHE A 85 0.23 -0.34 -23.86
CA PHE A 85 -0.40 -0.65 -22.60
C PHE A 85 0.53 -1.47 -21.71
N THR A 86 1.15 -2.52 -22.27
CA THR A 86 2.07 -3.37 -21.53
C THR A 86 3.33 -2.63 -21.14
N GLU A 87 3.91 -1.84 -22.06
CA GLU A 87 5.07 -0.98 -21.76
C GLU A 87 4.78 -0.03 -20.60
N ARG A 88 3.62 0.64 -20.62
CA ARG A 88 3.22 1.54 -19.53
C ARG A 88 3.03 0.78 -18.21
N ALA A 89 2.50 -0.43 -18.26
CA ALA A 89 2.23 -1.23 -17.08
C ALA A 89 3.55 -1.75 -16.45
N GLU A 90 4.54 -2.12 -17.26
CA GLU A 90 5.89 -2.50 -16.82
C GLU A 90 6.64 -1.33 -16.17
N ASN A 91 6.63 -0.16 -16.83
CA ASN A 91 7.18 1.08 -16.27
C ASN A 91 6.56 1.43 -14.90
N GLN A 92 5.31 1.03 -14.67
CA GLN A 92 4.65 1.22 -13.37
C GLN A 92 5.22 0.30 -12.30
N THR A 93 5.52 -0.97 -12.62
CA THR A 93 6.22 -1.91 -11.73
C THR A 93 7.61 -1.41 -11.37
N GLU A 94 8.43 -0.98 -12.34
CA GLU A 94 9.81 -0.52 -12.08
C GLU A 94 9.84 0.64 -11.08
N ARG A 95 8.95 1.62 -11.24
CA ARG A 95 8.81 2.74 -10.29
C ARG A 95 8.44 2.30 -8.87
N MET A 96 7.92 1.10 -8.68
CA MET A 96 7.63 0.55 -7.35
C MET A 96 8.89 0.11 -6.64
N GLU A 97 9.88 -0.40 -7.38
CA GLU A 97 11.18 -0.83 -6.84
C GLU A 97 12.00 0.37 -6.38
N ASP A 98 12.04 1.45 -7.17
CA ASP A 98 12.67 2.70 -6.76
C ASP A 98 12.07 3.26 -5.46
N ARG A 99 10.75 3.18 -5.35
CA ARG A 99 10.03 3.59 -4.14
C ARG A 99 10.34 2.66 -2.95
N ALA A 100 10.58 1.37 -3.20
CA ALA A 100 11.02 0.42 -2.18
C ALA A 100 12.35 0.83 -1.57
N GLY A 101 13.35 1.12 -2.41
CA GLY A 101 14.68 1.54 -1.96
C GLY A 101 14.61 2.77 -1.07
N ASN A 102 13.90 3.81 -1.52
CA ASN A 102 13.69 5.03 -0.75
C ASN A 102 13.00 4.81 0.61
N VAL A 103 12.13 3.81 0.71
CA VAL A 103 11.48 3.45 1.99
C VAL A 103 12.47 2.72 2.89
N ALA A 104 13.25 1.78 2.35
CA ALA A 104 14.29 1.07 3.10
C ALA A 104 15.31 2.04 3.69
N ASP A 105 15.79 3.01 2.91
CA ASP A 105 16.73 4.03 3.37
C ASP A 105 16.16 4.87 4.52
N ARG A 106 14.87 5.27 4.41
CA ARG A 106 14.21 6.01 5.49
C ARG A 106 14.05 5.19 6.76
N VAL A 107 13.80 3.89 6.64
CA VAL A 107 13.71 2.98 7.79
C VAL A 107 15.06 2.86 8.48
N ALA A 108 16.14 2.65 7.71
CA ALA A 108 17.51 2.58 8.23
C ALA A 108 17.90 3.88 8.97
N ASN A 109 17.72 5.03 8.32
CA ASN A 109 18.00 6.35 8.91
C ASN A 109 17.20 6.63 10.20
N ARG A 110 15.97 6.12 10.30
CA ARG A 110 15.17 6.23 11.54
C ARG A 110 15.67 5.30 12.63
N GLY A 111 16.18 4.13 12.26
CA GLY A 111 16.83 3.18 13.16
C GLY A 111 18.08 3.79 13.81
N GLU A 112 18.99 4.35 13.01
CA GLU A 112 20.21 5.01 13.48
C GLU A 112 19.89 6.15 14.46
N LYS A 113 19.01 7.07 14.07
CA LYS A 113 18.58 8.18 14.95
C LYS A 113 17.95 7.71 16.26
N ARG A 114 17.33 6.52 16.29
CA ARG A 114 16.78 5.95 17.52
C ARG A 114 17.90 5.45 18.43
N THR A 115 18.92 4.80 17.87
CA THR A 115 20.12 4.35 18.58
C THR A 115 20.87 5.54 19.18
N ASP A 116 21.21 6.55 18.39
CA ASP A 116 21.93 7.74 18.88
C ASP A 116 21.19 8.41 20.05
N ARG A 117 19.86 8.52 19.95
CA ARG A 117 19.04 9.11 21.02
C ARG A 117 19.02 8.26 22.29
N ARG A 118 19.20 6.94 22.19
CA ARG A 118 19.28 6.05 23.35
C ARG A 118 20.63 6.21 24.03
N GLU A 119 21.72 6.19 23.27
CA GLU A 119 23.08 6.38 23.78
C GLU A 119 23.20 7.71 24.53
N ASN A 120 22.80 8.83 23.90
CA ASN A 120 22.82 10.14 24.56
C ASN A 120 22.03 10.19 25.89
N ARG A 121 20.91 9.45 25.98
CA ARG A 121 20.12 9.36 27.21
C ARG A 121 20.81 8.52 28.27
N ASP A 122 21.49 7.45 27.86
CA ASP A 122 22.23 6.58 28.77
C ASP A 122 23.45 7.28 29.32
N ASP A 123 24.18 8.04 28.50
CA ASP A 123 25.29 8.87 28.94
C ASP A 123 24.83 9.92 29.94
N THR A 124 23.71 10.60 29.65
CA THR A 124 23.12 11.58 30.58
C THR A 124 22.69 10.93 31.89
N LEU A 125 22.15 9.71 31.84
CA LEU A 125 21.74 8.97 33.04
C LEU A 125 22.95 8.53 33.86
N SER A 126 24.02 8.06 33.20
CA SER A 126 25.27 7.67 33.84
C SER A 126 25.90 8.86 34.56
N GLY A 127 26.08 10.00 33.88
CA GLY A 127 26.64 11.19 34.52
C GLY A 127 25.84 11.67 35.73
N LYS A 128 24.50 11.63 35.66
CA LYS A 128 23.65 11.95 36.82
C LYS A 128 23.78 10.95 37.97
N ARG A 129 24.13 9.69 37.68
CA ARG A 129 24.36 8.67 38.71
C ARG A 129 25.68 8.93 39.40
N ASP A 130 26.71 9.26 38.65
CA ASP A 130 28.05 9.60 39.16
C ASP A 130 27.96 10.82 40.09
N ASP A 131 27.30 11.90 39.64
CA ASP A 131 27.06 13.11 40.47
C ASP A 131 26.36 12.78 41.81
N GLN A 132 25.42 11.83 41.80
CA GLN A 132 24.69 11.43 43.01
C GLN A 132 25.51 10.53 43.92
N ASP A 133 26.42 9.73 43.36
CA ASP A 133 27.37 8.91 44.12
C ASP A 133 28.41 9.77 44.81
N GLU A 134 28.94 10.78 44.13
CA GLU A 134 29.85 11.77 44.72
C GLU A 134 29.19 12.51 45.89
N ARG A 135 27.96 13.02 45.69
CA ARG A 135 27.20 13.70 46.76
C ARG A 135 26.93 12.81 47.95
N ARG A 136 26.62 11.53 47.70
CA ARG A 136 26.36 10.56 48.77
C ARG A 136 27.63 10.20 49.52
N THR A 137 28.74 10.02 48.82
CA THR A 137 30.06 9.78 49.43
C THR A 137 30.47 10.95 50.32
N ALA A 138 30.27 12.20 49.86
CA ALA A 138 30.53 13.40 50.65
C ALA A 138 29.60 13.50 51.89
N LEU A 139 28.35 13.05 51.79
CA LEU A 139 27.45 12.98 52.96
C LEU A 139 27.93 11.94 53.97
N TYR A 140 28.36 10.77 53.52
CA TYR A 140 28.88 9.73 54.39
C TYR A 140 30.11 10.19 55.17
N ALA A 141 31.05 10.86 54.51
CA ALA A 141 32.23 11.42 55.18
C ALA A 141 31.84 12.37 56.32
N LYS A 142 30.84 13.24 56.11
CA LYS A 142 30.33 14.14 57.15
C LYS A 142 29.68 13.40 58.32
N LEU A 143 28.98 12.30 58.05
CA LEU A 143 28.38 11.48 59.12
C LEU A 143 29.46 10.75 59.94
N GLU A 144 30.53 10.29 59.29
CA GLU A 144 31.67 9.66 59.96
C GLU A 144 32.44 10.65 60.84
N GLU A 145 32.60 11.90 60.40
CA GLU A 145 33.18 12.98 61.20
C GLU A 145 32.34 13.35 62.44
N GLN A 146 31.03 13.10 62.40
CA GLN A 146 30.10 13.39 63.49
C GLN A 146 29.92 12.24 64.48
N ALA A 147 30.33 11.03 64.11
CA ALA A 147 30.20 9.86 64.95
C ALA A 147 31.38 9.78 65.93
N ASP A 148 31.16 10.17 67.19
CA ASP A 148 32.22 10.23 68.19
C ASP A 148 32.38 8.87 68.91
N THR A 149 31.26 8.19 69.17
CA THR A 149 31.23 6.91 69.87
C THR A 149 31.37 5.71 68.92
N ASP A 150 31.81 4.56 69.44
CA ASP A 150 31.87 3.32 68.65
C ASP A 150 30.48 2.85 68.20
N ALA A 151 29.45 3.13 69.00
CA ALA A 151 28.05 2.84 68.65
C ALA A 151 27.58 3.67 67.45
N GLU A 152 27.82 4.97 67.46
CA GLU A 152 27.50 5.87 66.34
C GLU A 152 28.28 5.49 65.08
N LYS A 153 29.57 5.17 65.19
CA LYS A 153 30.40 4.74 64.03
C LYS A 153 29.87 3.46 63.41
N SER A 154 29.46 2.49 64.24
CA SER A 154 28.83 1.26 63.78
C SER A 154 27.49 1.53 63.08
N ALA A 155 26.67 2.44 63.62
CA ALA A 155 25.41 2.84 63.01
C ALA A 155 25.60 3.58 61.67
N VAL A 156 26.60 4.45 61.55
CA VAL A 156 26.97 5.10 60.28
C VAL A 156 27.39 4.06 59.26
N ALA A 157 28.23 3.08 59.62
CA ALA A 157 28.62 2.00 58.73
C ALA A 157 27.41 1.19 58.23
N ALA A 158 26.50 0.82 59.14
CA ALA A 158 25.26 0.13 58.78
C ALA A 158 24.37 0.96 57.84
N PHE A 159 24.23 2.27 58.11
CA PHE A 159 23.50 3.20 57.26
C PHE A 159 24.08 3.29 55.85
N LYS A 160 25.42 3.42 55.72
CA LYS A 160 26.12 3.45 54.42
C LYS A 160 25.79 2.21 53.61
N THR A 161 25.97 1.03 54.20
CA THR A 161 25.67 -0.25 53.55
C THR A 161 24.20 -0.36 53.11
N ALA A 162 23.27 0.00 54.00
CA ALA A 162 21.83 -0.07 53.71
C ALA A 162 21.43 0.86 52.56
N VAL A 163 21.92 2.11 52.55
CA VAL A 163 21.62 3.07 51.49
C VAL A 163 22.28 2.68 50.17
N ASP A 164 23.53 2.22 50.17
CA ASP A 164 24.21 1.80 48.94
C ASP A 164 23.51 0.59 48.32
N THR A 165 23.13 -0.40 49.16
CA THR A 165 22.32 -1.55 48.71
C THR A 165 20.97 -1.10 48.12
N ALA A 166 20.30 -0.13 48.76
CA ALA A 166 19.05 0.42 48.24
C ALA A 166 19.25 1.16 46.90
N VAL A 167 20.34 1.92 46.75
CA VAL A 167 20.69 2.60 45.49
C VAL A 167 20.94 1.59 44.37
N GLU A 168 21.75 0.56 44.63
CA GLU A 168 22.06 -0.51 43.68
C GLU A 168 20.78 -1.24 43.24
N THR A 169 19.95 -1.65 44.20
CA THR A 169 18.66 -2.31 43.94
C THR A 169 17.77 -1.44 43.06
N ARG A 170 17.64 -0.16 43.37
CA ARG A 170 16.86 0.79 42.56
C ARG A 170 17.43 0.93 41.16
N ARG A 171 18.74 1.08 41.01
CA ARG A 171 19.41 1.22 39.70
C ARG A 171 19.15 0.00 38.84
N ALA A 172 19.40 -1.19 39.38
CA ALA A 172 19.17 -2.45 38.69
C ALA A 172 17.72 -2.59 38.22
N ALA A 173 16.74 -2.29 39.08
CA ALA A 173 15.33 -2.35 38.72
C ALA A 173 14.94 -1.34 37.61
N VAL A 174 15.47 -0.11 37.68
CA VAL A 174 15.22 0.92 36.65
C VAL A 174 15.89 0.55 35.32
N ASP A 175 17.12 0.04 35.36
CA ASP A 175 17.85 -0.38 34.15
C ASP A 175 17.17 -1.57 33.47
N GLN A 176 16.70 -2.54 34.25
CA GLN A 176 15.90 -3.64 33.74
C GLN A 176 14.62 -3.12 33.06
N ALA A 177 13.86 -2.23 33.71
CA ALA A 177 12.65 -1.66 33.14
C ALA A 177 12.91 -0.86 31.84
N ILE A 178 14.05 -0.15 31.75
CA ILE A 178 14.48 0.55 30.54
C ILE A 178 14.84 -0.46 29.44
N SER A 179 15.57 -1.52 29.78
CA SER A 179 15.98 -2.59 28.86
C SER A 179 14.78 -3.34 28.29
N ASP A 180 13.84 -3.75 29.14
CA ASP A 180 12.61 -4.44 28.74
C ASP A 180 11.77 -3.58 27.79
N PHE A 181 11.61 -2.29 28.12
CA PHE A 181 10.91 -1.35 27.25
C PHE A 181 11.59 -1.22 25.88
N ARG A 182 12.92 -1.07 25.85
CA ARG A 182 13.66 -0.92 24.59
C ARG A 182 13.55 -2.17 23.73
N THR A 183 13.76 -3.33 24.33
CA THR A 183 13.64 -4.63 23.68
C THR A 183 12.24 -4.84 23.11
N GLY A 184 11.20 -4.54 23.90
CA GLY A 184 9.81 -4.62 23.43
C GLY A 184 9.53 -3.66 22.27
N VAL A 185 10.00 -2.42 22.34
CA VAL A 185 9.85 -1.44 21.25
C VAL A 185 10.59 -1.88 19.99
N ASP A 186 11.80 -2.42 20.11
CA ASP A 186 12.56 -2.90 18.96
C ASP A 186 11.88 -4.08 18.30
N ALA A 187 11.44 -5.08 19.07
CA ALA A 187 10.68 -6.21 18.56
C ALA A 187 9.40 -5.77 17.81
N LEU A 188 8.65 -4.80 18.35
CA LEU A 188 7.47 -4.25 17.69
C LEU A 188 7.81 -3.52 16.39
N VAL A 189 8.89 -2.73 16.37
CA VAL A 189 9.32 -2.02 15.17
C VAL A 189 9.82 -2.99 14.09
N ASP A 190 10.56 -4.02 14.48
CA ASP A 190 11.05 -5.04 13.56
C ASP A 190 9.88 -5.83 12.97
N ALA A 191 8.92 -6.26 13.79
CA ALA A 191 7.70 -6.91 13.32
C ALA A 191 6.92 -6.02 12.32
N ARG A 192 6.80 -4.72 12.62
CA ARG A 192 6.16 -3.74 11.73
C ARG A 192 6.91 -3.57 10.41
N ASN A 193 8.24 -3.49 10.45
CA ASN A 193 9.07 -3.34 9.26
C ASN A 193 8.99 -4.58 8.38
N SER A 194 9.04 -5.78 8.96
CA SER A 194 8.85 -7.05 8.25
C SER A 194 7.47 -7.11 7.60
N SER A 195 6.41 -6.83 8.35
CA SER A 195 5.03 -6.81 7.81
C SER A 195 4.87 -5.80 6.66
N ALA A 196 5.49 -4.62 6.78
CA ALA A 196 5.46 -3.61 5.72
C ALA A 196 6.23 -4.05 4.47
N LYS A 197 7.35 -4.77 4.64
CA LYS A 197 8.12 -5.36 3.53
C LYS A 197 7.32 -6.47 2.85
N ASP A 198 6.67 -7.33 3.62
CA ASP A 198 5.85 -8.43 3.08
C ASP A 198 4.65 -7.89 2.29
N ALA A 199 3.91 -6.92 2.85
CA ALA A 199 2.82 -6.25 2.15
C ALA A 199 3.27 -5.54 0.86
N GLN A 200 4.49 -5.00 0.86
CA GLN A 200 5.07 -4.42 -0.34
C GLN A 200 5.40 -5.48 -1.40
N SER A 201 6.04 -6.58 -1.01
CA SER A 201 6.36 -7.69 -1.91
C SER A 201 5.09 -8.28 -2.52
N ALA A 202 4.07 -8.55 -1.70
CA ALA A 202 2.77 -9.05 -2.15
C ALA A 202 2.10 -8.09 -3.14
N PHE A 203 2.16 -6.78 -2.89
CA PHE A 203 1.64 -5.79 -3.84
C PHE A 203 2.39 -5.82 -5.17
N LYS A 204 3.72 -5.94 -5.15
CA LYS A 204 4.53 -6.04 -6.38
C LYS A 204 4.17 -7.30 -7.15
N GLU A 205 4.11 -8.46 -6.49
CA GLU A 205 3.72 -9.72 -7.12
C GLU A 205 2.34 -9.63 -7.77
N ALA A 206 1.37 -8.99 -7.10
CA ALA A 206 0.04 -8.77 -7.65
C ALA A 206 0.05 -7.84 -8.89
N MET A 207 0.91 -6.80 -8.90
CA MET A 207 1.09 -5.94 -10.06
C MET A 207 1.74 -6.69 -11.23
N ASP A 208 2.78 -7.49 -10.96
CA ASP A 208 3.48 -8.28 -11.97
C ASP A 208 2.56 -9.34 -12.58
N ALA A 209 1.73 -9.98 -11.75
CA ALA A 209 0.67 -10.87 -12.21
C ALA A 209 -0.38 -10.15 -13.09
N ALA A 210 -0.79 -8.93 -12.72
CA ALA A 210 -1.72 -8.14 -13.52
C ALA A 210 -1.13 -7.76 -14.88
N VAL A 211 0.16 -7.40 -14.94
CA VAL A 211 0.88 -7.13 -16.19
C VAL A 211 0.98 -8.38 -17.04
N ALA A 212 1.35 -9.52 -16.46
CA ALA A 212 1.42 -10.80 -17.16
C ALA A 212 0.05 -11.21 -17.74
N GLN A 213 -1.03 -11.02 -16.98
CA GLN A 213 -2.39 -11.28 -17.46
C GLN A 213 -2.76 -10.35 -18.63
N ALA A 214 -2.40 -9.06 -18.56
CA ALA A 214 -2.68 -8.13 -19.65
C ALA A 214 -1.95 -8.51 -20.95
N LYS A 215 -0.71 -8.99 -20.86
CA LYS A 215 0.03 -9.54 -22.01
C LYS A 215 -0.67 -10.75 -22.60
N SER A 216 -1.05 -11.71 -21.76
CA SER A 216 -1.76 -12.92 -22.18
C SER A 216 -3.12 -12.58 -22.82
N ASP A 217 -3.85 -11.62 -22.28
CA ASP A 217 -5.13 -11.15 -22.82
C ASP A 217 -4.97 -10.49 -24.20
N CYS A 218 -3.87 -9.75 -24.39
CA CYS A 218 -3.50 -9.16 -25.67
C CYS A 218 -3.14 -10.22 -26.72
N GLU A 219 -2.34 -11.23 -26.36
CA GLU A 219 -2.00 -12.36 -27.23
C GLU A 219 -3.22 -13.22 -27.60
N ALA A 220 -4.18 -13.33 -26.69
CA ALA A 220 -5.46 -14.01 -26.92
C ALA A 220 -6.43 -13.21 -27.81
N GLY A 221 -6.05 -12.01 -28.26
CA GLY A 221 -6.88 -11.18 -29.13
C GLY A 221 -8.09 -10.54 -28.45
N LYS A 222 -8.09 -10.42 -27.11
CA LYS A 222 -9.15 -9.72 -26.38
C LYS A 222 -9.17 -8.24 -26.78
N SER A 223 -10.36 -7.63 -26.75
CA SER A 223 -10.50 -6.21 -27.08
C SER A 223 -9.74 -5.32 -26.08
N ALA A 224 -9.31 -4.14 -26.52
CA ALA A 224 -8.66 -3.16 -25.66
C ALA A 224 -9.48 -2.80 -24.40
N GLU A 225 -10.81 -2.84 -24.48
CA GLU A 225 -11.70 -2.58 -23.35
C GLU A 225 -11.62 -3.70 -22.31
N GLU A 226 -11.64 -4.97 -22.75
CA GLU A 226 -11.53 -6.14 -21.87
C GLU A 226 -10.17 -6.17 -21.16
N VAL A 227 -9.07 -5.96 -21.89
CA VAL A 227 -7.71 -5.93 -21.33
C VAL A 227 -7.60 -4.85 -20.24
N ARG A 228 -8.06 -3.62 -20.52
CA ARG A 228 -8.03 -2.51 -19.56
C ARG A 228 -8.89 -2.78 -18.34
N SER A 229 -10.09 -3.30 -18.55
CA SER A 229 -11.04 -3.58 -17.47
C SER A 229 -10.48 -4.64 -16.51
N ALA A 230 -9.96 -5.74 -17.05
CA ALA A 230 -9.34 -6.81 -16.26
C ALA A 230 -8.11 -6.31 -15.48
N TYR A 231 -7.20 -5.58 -16.14
CA TYR A 231 -6.03 -5.00 -15.48
C TYR A 231 -6.42 -4.03 -14.36
N ASN A 232 -7.34 -3.10 -14.62
CA ASN A 232 -7.77 -2.14 -13.61
C ASN A 232 -8.45 -2.81 -12.40
N ALA A 233 -9.22 -3.88 -12.64
CA ALA A 233 -9.82 -4.68 -11.58
C ALA A 233 -8.73 -5.35 -10.71
N ALA A 234 -7.72 -5.97 -11.34
CA ALA A 234 -6.60 -6.59 -10.63
C ALA A 234 -5.79 -5.57 -9.81
N VAL A 235 -5.46 -4.42 -10.41
CA VAL A 235 -4.75 -3.33 -9.72
C VAL A 235 -5.57 -2.75 -8.57
N LYS A 236 -6.90 -2.64 -8.73
CA LYS A 236 -7.79 -2.19 -7.67
C LYS A 236 -7.77 -3.18 -6.49
N ALA A 237 -7.91 -4.48 -6.77
CA ALA A 237 -7.85 -5.51 -5.73
C ALA A 237 -6.50 -5.50 -5.00
N ALA A 238 -5.39 -5.40 -5.73
CA ALA A 238 -4.06 -5.27 -5.13
C ALA A 238 -3.96 -4.06 -4.19
N ARG A 239 -4.55 -2.91 -4.58
CA ARG A 239 -4.53 -1.68 -3.76
C ARG A 239 -5.37 -1.82 -2.50
N GLU A 240 -6.52 -2.50 -2.59
CA GLU A 240 -7.39 -2.78 -1.46
C GLU A 240 -6.68 -3.70 -0.45
N ASN A 241 -6.06 -4.78 -0.91
CA ASN A 241 -5.28 -5.69 -0.06
C ASN A 241 -4.15 -4.94 0.66
N ARG A 242 -3.36 -4.14 -0.07
CA ARG A 242 -2.28 -3.34 0.53
C ARG A 242 -2.80 -2.31 1.55
N GLN A 243 -3.99 -1.76 1.34
CA GLN A 243 -4.60 -0.82 2.28
C GLN A 243 -5.02 -1.54 3.57
N GLU A 244 -5.57 -2.75 3.45
CA GLU A 244 -5.90 -3.60 4.59
C GLU A 244 -4.65 -3.95 5.39
N ASP A 245 -3.58 -4.43 4.73
CA ASP A 245 -2.29 -4.72 5.36
C ASP A 245 -1.77 -3.51 6.14
N LYS A 246 -1.82 -2.32 5.53
CA LYS A 246 -1.40 -1.08 6.17
C LYS A 246 -2.21 -0.77 7.44
N SER A 247 -3.52 -0.95 7.40
CA SER A 247 -4.41 -0.68 8.54
C SER A 247 -4.11 -1.58 9.75
N THR A 248 -3.62 -2.80 9.50
CA THR A 248 -3.17 -3.74 10.53
C THR A 248 -1.83 -3.30 11.10
N ILE A 249 -0.89 -2.86 10.26
CA ILE A 249 0.46 -2.41 10.63
C ILE A 249 0.44 -1.11 11.46
N ASP A 250 -0.55 -0.22 11.26
CA ASP A 250 -0.59 1.10 11.91
C ASP A 250 -0.95 1.06 13.42
N LYS A 251 -1.29 -0.11 13.98
CA LYS A 251 -1.72 -0.26 15.39
C LYS A 251 -0.59 -0.37 16.43
N ILE A 252 0.68 -0.32 16.00
CA ILE A 252 1.85 -0.44 16.89
C ILE A 252 1.88 0.62 18.03
N GLY A 253 1.24 1.77 17.84
CA GLY A 253 1.28 2.88 18.80
C GLY A 253 0.69 2.52 20.17
N ASP A 254 -0.38 1.73 20.19
CA ASP A 254 -1.04 1.31 21.42
C ASP A 254 -0.17 0.32 22.21
N ASP A 255 0.51 -0.58 21.52
CA ASP A 255 1.45 -1.53 22.14
C ASP A 255 2.67 -0.81 22.73
N ILE A 256 3.22 0.18 22.00
CA ILE A 256 4.32 1.02 22.52
C ILE A 256 3.86 1.80 23.76
N LYS A 257 2.63 2.32 23.77
CA LYS A 257 2.07 3.03 24.92
C LYS A 257 1.93 2.09 26.13
N LYS A 258 1.45 0.87 25.92
CA LYS A 258 1.35 -0.16 26.96
C LYS A 258 2.73 -0.50 27.53
N LEU A 259 3.75 -0.70 26.69
CA LEU A 259 5.13 -0.89 27.15
C LEU A 259 5.63 0.29 27.99
N ALA A 260 5.28 1.52 27.60
CA ALA A 260 5.68 2.72 28.32
C ALA A 260 5.02 2.81 29.71
N GLU A 261 3.76 2.41 29.82
CA GLU A 261 3.02 2.30 31.08
C GLU A 261 3.63 1.24 31.99
N THR A 262 3.97 0.06 31.45
CA THR A 262 4.67 -1.00 32.20
C THR A 262 6.01 -0.51 32.74
N ARG A 263 6.83 0.15 31.91
CA ARG A 263 8.10 0.74 32.34
C ARG A 263 7.88 1.77 33.45
N LYS A 264 6.89 2.66 33.28
CA LYS A 264 6.58 3.70 34.28
C LYS A 264 6.24 3.08 35.63
N ALA A 265 5.35 2.09 35.65
CA ALA A 265 4.95 1.42 36.89
C ALA A 265 6.12 0.71 37.58
N ALA A 266 7.01 0.07 36.81
CA ALA A 266 8.22 -0.56 37.34
C ALA A 266 9.17 0.47 37.99
N ILE A 267 9.36 1.63 37.35
CA ILE A 267 10.19 2.72 37.90
C ILE A 267 9.56 3.32 39.16
N GLU A 268 8.25 3.57 39.18
CA GLU A 268 7.54 4.07 40.37
C GLU A 268 7.67 3.10 41.55
N THR A 269 7.56 1.79 41.29
CA THR A 269 7.77 0.73 42.29
C THR A 269 9.20 0.75 42.83
N ALA A 270 10.21 0.82 41.94
CA ALA A 270 11.61 0.88 42.36
C ALA A 270 11.92 2.11 43.22
N LEU A 271 11.31 3.26 42.90
CA LEU A 271 11.44 4.49 43.68
C LEU A 271 10.74 4.39 45.05
N ALA A 272 9.56 3.80 45.12
CA ALA A 272 8.85 3.57 46.37
C ALA A 272 9.67 2.66 47.31
N ASN A 273 10.18 1.54 46.78
CA ASN A 273 11.01 0.61 47.54
C ASN A 273 12.29 1.28 48.05
N PHE A 274 12.96 2.07 47.20
CA PHE A 274 14.14 2.85 47.60
C PHE A 274 13.82 3.82 48.74
N LYS A 275 12.72 4.57 48.63
CA LYS A 275 12.31 5.53 49.65
C LYS A 275 12.09 4.85 51.00
N THR A 276 11.32 3.77 51.01
CA THR A 276 11.06 2.98 52.23
C THR A 276 12.35 2.46 52.85
N ALA A 277 13.27 1.92 52.05
CA ALA A 277 14.55 1.40 52.54
C ALA A 277 15.43 2.50 53.16
N VAL A 278 15.52 3.67 52.52
CA VAL A 278 16.30 4.80 53.04
C VAL A 278 15.64 5.41 54.28
N GLU A 279 14.32 5.48 54.35
CA GLU A 279 13.60 5.97 55.54
C GLU A 279 13.83 5.05 56.75
N ALA A 280 13.81 3.73 56.55
CA ALA A 280 14.16 2.76 57.59
C ALA A 280 15.62 2.95 58.06
N ALA A 281 16.59 2.99 57.13
CA ALA A 281 17.99 3.20 57.49
C ALA A 281 18.23 4.53 58.24
N ARG A 282 17.52 5.59 57.86
CA ARG A 282 17.58 6.88 58.57
C ARG A 282 17.02 6.81 59.98
N ALA A 283 15.94 6.06 60.19
CA ALA A 283 15.36 5.88 61.52
C ALA A 283 16.34 5.14 62.44
N ASP A 284 16.97 4.07 61.94
CA ASP A 284 17.97 3.30 62.67
C ASP A 284 19.21 4.15 63.02
N LEU A 285 19.70 4.94 62.05
CA LEU A 285 20.79 5.87 62.28
C LEU A 285 20.42 6.90 63.35
N LYS A 286 19.22 7.50 63.26
CA LYS A 286 18.79 8.53 64.22
C LYS A 286 18.67 7.98 65.64
N ALA A 287 18.22 6.74 65.81
CA ALA A 287 18.16 6.11 67.12
C ALA A 287 19.55 6.02 67.77
N ALA A 288 20.58 5.66 67.01
CA ALA A 288 21.94 5.55 67.50
C ALA A 288 22.57 6.90 67.94
N PHE A 289 22.15 8.02 67.34
CA PHE A 289 22.60 9.38 67.70
C PHE A 289 21.71 10.07 68.77
N GLY A 290 20.71 9.37 69.31
CA GLY A 290 19.63 9.96 70.11
C GLY A 290 19.30 9.28 71.44
N ASP A 291 20.05 8.24 71.84
CA ASP A 291 19.89 7.54 73.13
C ASP A 291 20.92 7.97 74.20
N ASP A 292 21.52 9.15 74.08
CA ASP A 292 22.43 9.74 75.08
C ASP A 292 21.72 10.60 76.16
N THR A 293 20.43 10.37 76.41
CA THR A 293 19.75 10.92 77.59
C THR A 293 19.61 9.89 78.70
N THR A 294 20.58 9.95 79.60
CA THR A 294 20.54 9.68 81.04
C THR A 294 20.45 8.23 81.53
N GLU A 295 21.61 7.63 81.80
CA GLU A 295 21.79 6.80 83.00
C GLU A 295 23.19 7.01 83.62
N THR A 296 23.48 8.24 84.04
CA THR A 296 24.46 8.49 85.10
C THR A 296 23.70 8.69 86.41
N THR A 297 23.35 7.59 87.08
CA THR A 297 22.98 7.65 88.50
C THR A 297 24.28 7.51 89.31
N PRO A 298 24.68 8.52 90.10
CA PRO A 298 25.89 8.44 90.91
C PRO A 298 25.67 7.52 92.11
N ALA A 299 26.77 6.89 92.51
CA ALA A 299 26.88 6.06 93.70
C ALA A 299 26.35 6.75 94.97
N SER A 300 25.68 5.98 95.81
CA SER A 300 25.51 6.23 97.25
C SER A 300 25.59 4.89 97.98
#